data_AF-A0AAU8GBZ3-F1
#
_entry.id   AF-A0AAU8GBZ3-F1
#
_cell.length_a   1.000
_cell.length_b   1.000
_cell.length_c   1.000
_cell.angle_alpha   90.00
_cell.angle_beta   90.00
_cell.angle_gamma   90.00
#
_symmetry.space_group_name_H-M   'P 1'
#
loop_
_entity.id
_entity.type
_entity.pdbx_description
1 polymer ?
#
loop_
_entity_poly.entity_id
_entity_poly.type
_entity_poly.pdbx_seq_one_letter_code
_entity_poly.pdbx_strand_id
1 'polypeptide(L)' 'MNDKDMLTIEEVESEFSLKRSTLYRYVRLGSITPYRKAGDRRSYFKRAEIEGLVGFHPRKPKAIKA' A
#
# COMPACT_ATOMS: atom_id res chain seq x y z
N MET A 1 -7.08 14.65 12.57
CA MET A 1 -6.80 13.54 11.63
C MET A 1 -8.14 12.89 11.35
N ASN A 2 -8.60 12.87 10.10
CA ASN A 2 -9.86 12.20 9.77
C ASN A 2 -9.61 10.70 9.71
N ASP A 3 -10.39 9.90 10.45
CA ASP A 3 -10.28 8.43 10.41
C ASP A 3 -10.48 7.85 8.99
N LYS A 4 -11.08 8.62 8.07
CA LYS A 4 -11.25 8.26 6.65
C LYS A 4 -9.95 8.13 5.86
N ASP A 5 -8.83 8.62 6.39
CA ASP A 5 -7.55 8.63 5.69
C ASP A 5 -6.71 7.38 5.98
N MET A 6 -7.20 6.47 6.82
CA MET A 6 -6.52 5.25 7.24
C MET A 6 -7.25 4.02 6.68
N LEU A 7 -6.55 3.24 5.88
CA LEU A 7 -7.06 2.03 5.25
C LEU A 7 -6.47 0.79 5.90
N THR A 8 -7.31 -0.19 6.20
CA THR A 8 -6.89 -1.54 6.53
C THR A 8 -6.36 -2.27 5.29
N ILE A 9 -5.68 -3.39 5.49
CA ILE A 9 -5.21 -4.24 4.40
C ILE A 9 -6.38 -4.64 3.46
N GLU A 10 -7.54 -4.94 4.03
CA GLU A 10 -8.72 -5.38 3.28
C GLU A 10 -9.30 -4.26 2.42
N GLU A 11 -9.36 -3.04 2.95
CA GLU A 11 -9.77 -1.86 2.19
C GLU A 11 -8.78 -1.55 1.07
N VAL A 12 -7.47 -1.67 1.33
CA VAL A 12 -6.45 -1.49 0.27
C VAL A 12 -6.58 -2.55 -0.83
N GLU A 13 -6.85 -3.80 -0.47
CA GLU A 13 -7.10 -4.88 -1.44
C GLU A 13 -8.33 -4.60 -2.29
N SER A 14 -9.42 -4.14 -1.66
CA SER A 14 -10.69 -3.87 -2.35
C SER A 14 -10.64 -2.62 -3.22
N GLU A 15 -10.01 -1.54 -2.75
CA GLU A 15 -10.03 -0.24 -3.42
C GLU A 15 -8.92 -0.10 -4.48
N PHE A 16 -7.73 -0.64 -4.20
CA PHE A 16 -6.54 -0.43 -5.04
C PHE A 16 -6.08 -1.72 -5.74
N SER A 17 -6.77 -2.84 -5.54
CA SER A 17 -6.39 -4.16 -6.08
C SER A 17 -4.94 -4.58 -5.72
N LEU A 18 -4.41 -4.06 -4.61
CA LEU A 18 -3.06 -4.35 -4.13
C LEU A 18 -3.09 -5.52 -3.14
N LYS A 19 -2.51 -6.66 -3.52
CA LYS A 19 -2.42 -7.85 -2.66
C LYS A 19 -1.66 -7.57 -1.36
N ARG A 20 -2.03 -8.24 -0.26
CA ARG A 20 -1.30 -8.18 1.03
C ARG A 20 0.22 -8.37 0.89
N SER A 21 0.63 -9.32 0.04
CA SER A 21 2.05 -9.62 -0.20
C SER A 21 2.82 -8.43 -0.78
N THR A 22 2.16 -7.62 -1.62
CA THR A 22 2.73 -6.42 -2.22
C THR A 22 2.87 -5.32 -1.17
N LEU A 23 1.87 -5.15 -0.30
CA LEU A 23 1.95 -4.22 0.83
C LEU A 23 3.08 -4.59 1.78
N TYR A 24 3.18 -5.86 2.18
CA TYR A 24 4.27 -6.30 3.06
C TYR A 24 5.65 -6.13 2.42
N ARG A 25 5.75 -6.28 1.09
CA ARG A 25 6.99 -5.97 0.37
C ARG A 25 7.35 -4.50 0.50
N TYR A 26 6.40 -3.60 0.29
CA TYR A 26 6.65 -2.15 0.41
C TYR A 26 6.94 -1.71 1.85
N VAL A 27 6.29 -2.34 2.84
CA VAL A 27 6.65 -2.14 4.26
C VAL A 27 8.09 -2.57 4.52
N ARG A 28 8.48 -3.76 4.05
CA ARG A 28 9.85 -4.27 4.23
C ARG A 28 10.90 -3.41 3.54
N LEU A 29 10.55 -2.77 2.42
CA LEU A 29 11.39 -1.82 1.70
C LEU A 29 11.41 -0.42 2.34
N GLY A 30 10.60 -0.17 3.37
CA GLY A 30 10.47 1.14 4.01
C GLY A 30 9.73 2.17 3.15
N SER A 31 9.04 1.74 2.09
CA SER A 31 8.30 2.64 1.18
C SER A 31 6.96 3.11 1.76
N ILE A 32 6.36 2.33 2.66
CA ILE A 32 5.13 2.68 3.38
C ILE A 32 5.24 2.23 4.84
N THR A 33 4.51 2.90 5.74
CA THR A 33 4.57 2.61 7.17
C THR A 33 3.23 2.08 7.67
N PRO A 34 3.17 0.88 8.28
CA PRO A 34 1.95 0.41 8.92
C PRO A 34 1.76 1.10 10.27
N TYR A 35 0.56 1.63 10.49
CA TYR A 35 0.12 2.20 11.76
C TYR A 35 -0.72 1.16 12.50
N ARG A 36 -0.50 1.06 13.82
CA ARG A 36 -1.31 0.19 14.70
C ARG A 36 -2.05 1.08 15.69
N LYS A 37 -3.36 0.87 15.82
CA LYS A 37 -4.16 1.48 16.87
C LYS A 37 -4.00 0.65 18.15
N ALA A 38 -3.85 1.29 19.31
CA ALA A 38 -3.74 0.58 20.58
C ALA A 38 -5.00 -0.26 20.82
N GLY A 39 -4.82 -1.54 21.15
CA GLY A 39 -5.92 -2.49 21.32
C GLY A 39 -6.46 -3.11 20.02
N ASP A 40 -6.01 -2.67 18.84
CA ASP A 40 -6.35 -3.29 17.56
C ASP A 40 -5.16 -4.09 17.00
N ARG A 41 -5.43 -5.30 16.50
CA ARG A 41 -4.44 -6.18 15.87
C ARG A 41 -4.26 -5.88 14.38
N ARG A 42 -5.13 -5.06 13.79
CA ARG A 42 -5.07 -4.67 12.38
C ARG A 42 -3.95 -3.67 12.12
N SER A 43 -3.41 -3.75 10.92
CA SER A 43 -2.49 -2.75 10.38
C SER A 43 -3.26 -1.80 9.48
N TYR A 44 -3.00 -0.51 9.68
CA TYR A 44 -3.59 0.58 8.93
C TYR A 44 -2.52 1.28 8.10
N PHE A 45 -2.90 1.80 6.95
CA PHE A 45 -2.03 2.49 6.01
C PHE A 45 -2.65 3.83 5.66
N LYS A 46 -1.84 4.87 5.50
CA LYS A 46 -2.35 6.15 5.03
C LYS A 46 -2.75 6.01 3.56
N ARG A 47 -3.97 6.41 3.23
CA ARG A 47 -4.47 6.42 1.84
C ARG A 47 -3.49 7.10 0.88
N ALA A 48 -2.96 8.26 1.25
CA ALA A 48 -1.99 9.01 0.42
C ALA A 48 -0.69 8.23 0.14
N GLU A 49 -0.21 7.40 1.08
CA GLU A 49 0.96 6.55 0.84
C GLU A 49 0.65 5.44 -0.16
N ILE A 50 -0.54 4.84 -0.06
CA ILE A 50 -1.02 3.81 -1.00
C ILE A 50 -1.26 4.40 -2.39
N GLU A 51 -1.91 5.56 -2.47
CA GLU A 51 -2.08 6.31 -3.73
C GLU A 51 -0.74 6.67 -4.36
N GLY A 52 0.26 7.04 -3.54
CA GLY A 52 1.63 7.24 -4.00
C GLY A 52 2.24 5.98 -4.63
N LEU A 53 1.98 4.80 -4.07
CA LEU A 53 2.45 3.52 -4.64
C LEU A 53 1.79 3.18 -5.98
N VAL A 54 0.47 3.42 -6.11
CA VAL A 54 -0.29 3.11 -7.33
C VAL A 54 -0.05 4.16 -8.42
N GLY A 55 0.08 5.42 -8.02
CA GLY A 55 0.49 6.51 -8.91
C GLY A 55 1.91 6.32 -9.45
N PHE A 56 2.77 5.60 -8.71
CA PHE A 56 4.09 5.22 -9.17
C PHE A 56 3.98 4.16 -10.29
N HIS A 57 4.16 4.60 -11.54
CA HIS A 57 4.39 3.74 -12.69
C HIS A 57 5.91 3.54 -12.88
N PRO A 58 6.57 2.55 -12.23
CA PRO A 58 7.93 2.20 -12.61
C PRO A 58 7.90 1.73 -14.07
N ARG A 59 8.77 2.32 -14.89
CA ARG A 59 8.83 2.24 -16.35
C ARG A 59 8.44 0.87 -16.96
N LYS A 60 7.74 0.94 -18.11
CA LYS A 60 7.38 -0.19 -19.00
C LYS A 60 8.48 -1.26 -19.10
N PRO A 61 8.11 -2.54 -19.21
CA PRO A 61 9.05 -3.63 -19.39
C PRO A 61 10.01 -3.33 -20.54
N LYS A 62 11.30 -3.61 -20.32
CA LYS A 62 12.33 -3.54 -21.35
C LYS A 62 11.86 -4.41 -22.52
N ALA A 63 11.54 -3.78 -23.65
CA ALA A 63 11.27 -4.50 -24.88
C ALA A 63 12.42 -5.46 -25.12
N ILE A 64 12.13 -6.76 -25.04
CA ILE A 64 13.03 -7.81 -25.50
C ILE A 64 13.07 -7.58 -27.02
N LYS A 65 14.19 -7.04 -27.52
CA LYS A 65 14.43 -7.00 -28.95
C LYS A 65 14.55 -8.44 -29.44
N ALA A 66 13.85 -8.70 -30.55
CA ALA A 66 13.84 -9.95 -31.29
C ALA A 66 15.24 -10.46 -31.64
#